data_AF-A0A246KUB3-F1
#
_entry.id   AF-A0A246KUB3-F1
#
_cell.length_a   1.000
_cell.length_b   1.000
_cell.length_c   1.000
_cell.angle_alpha   90.00
_cell.angle_beta   90.00
_cell.angle_gamma   90.00
#
_symmetry.space_group_name_H-M   'P 1'
#
loop_
_entity.id
_entity.type
_entity.pdbx_description
1 polymer ?
#
loop_
_entity_poly.entity_id
_entity_poly.type
_entity_poly.pdbx_seq_one_letter_code
_entity_poly.pdbx_strand_id
1 'polypeptide(L)'
;MEGQKMWQVKEVRAANVRQAKRYAERWCAARLYPDLPLRQAVARLTDSTPTQPPPPLPGLPPTREQQQQARRLAEAGAKEIERIKAALEPRKPPAETKPRARDARTKAWVRAGLQQLRRGV
;
A
#
# COMPACT_ATOMS: atom_id res chain seq x y z
N MET A 1 -34.44 38.58 6.49
CA MET A 1 -33.24 38.46 5.63
C MET A 1 -33.32 37.10 4.96
N GLU A 2 -33.67 37.06 3.67
CA GLU A 2 -33.56 35.81 2.91
C GLU A 2 -32.10 35.37 2.94
N GLY A 3 -31.85 34.18 3.48
CA GLY A 3 -30.51 33.62 3.59
C GLY A 3 -29.90 33.50 2.19
N GLN A 4 -28.77 34.14 1.96
CA GLN A 4 -28.08 34.08 0.68
C GLN A 4 -27.83 32.59 0.34
N LYS A 5 -28.31 32.14 -0.83
CA LYS A 5 -28.28 30.73 -1.30
C LYS A 5 -26.89 30.24 -1.72
N MET A 6 -26.42 29.07 -1.27
CA MET A 6 -25.00 28.62 -1.36
C MET A 6 -24.26 28.87 -2.70
N TRP A 7 -24.97 28.91 -3.84
CA TRP A 7 -24.45 29.15 -5.19
C TRP A 7 -24.26 30.64 -5.58
N GLN A 8 -24.64 31.60 -4.74
CA GLN A 8 -24.42 33.02 -5.04
C GLN A 8 -22.95 33.41 -4.87
N VAL A 9 -22.37 33.90 -5.96
CA VAL A 9 -21.06 34.56 -6.01
C VAL A 9 -21.16 35.92 -5.31
N LYS A 10 -20.13 36.27 -4.54
CA LYS A 10 -19.95 37.63 -4.01
C LYS A 10 -18.57 38.16 -4.36
N GLU A 11 -18.57 39.32 -4.99
CA GLU A 11 -17.37 40.10 -5.26
C GLU A 11 -17.17 41.12 -4.14
N VAL A 12 -15.95 41.20 -3.62
CA VAL A 12 -15.56 42.18 -2.60
C VAL A 12 -14.20 42.72 -2.95
N ARG A 13 -14.03 44.04 -2.94
CA ARG A 13 -12.70 44.65 -3.03
C ARG A 13 -11.93 44.38 -1.75
N ALA A 14 -10.71 43.89 -1.90
CA ALA A 14 -9.77 43.66 -0.79
C ALA A 14 -8.48 44.42 -1.06
N ALA A 15 -7.89 44.99 -0.01
CA ALA A 15 -6.62 45.72 -0.12
C ALA A 15 -5.43 44.76 -0.29
N ASN A 16 -5.55 43.51 0.15
CA ASN A 16 -4.52 42.47 -0.02
C ASN A 16 -5.10 41.05 0.04
N VAL A 17 -4.28 40.06 -0.32
CA VAL A 17 -4.66 38.64 -0.37
C VAL A 17 -5.10 38.11 1.00
N ARG A 18 -4.45 38.53 2.09
CA ARG A 18 -4.80 38.08 3.45
C ARG A 18 -6.20 38.56 3.85
N GLN A 19 -6.57 39.77 3.48
CA GLN A 19 -7.92 40.32 3.69
C GLN A 19 -8.94 39.61 2.80
N ALA A 20 -8.62 39.37 1.53
CA ALA A 20 -9.48 38.62 0.62
C ALA A 20 -9.78 37.21 1.18
N LYS A 21 -8.76 36.51 1.69
CA LYS A 21 -8.92 35.20 2.34
C LYS A 21 -9.86 35.26 3.54
N ARG A 22 -9.67 36.23 4.45
CA ARG A 22 -10.55 36.40 5.62
C ARG A 22 -12.01 36.67 5.22
N TYR A 23 -12.25 37.43 4.15
CA TYR A 23 -13.59 37.64 3.65
C TYR A 23 -14.20 36.35 3.09
N ALA A 24 -13.44 35.59 2.31
CA ALA A 24 -13.88 34.29 1.80
C ALA A 24 -14.20 33.32 2.93
N GLU A 25 -13.31 33.18 3.93
CA GLU A 25 -13.51 32.31 5.09
C GLU A 25 -14.79 32.69 5.86
N ARG A 26 -14.99 33.97 6.16
CA ARG A 26 -16.20 34.46 6.86
C ARG A 26 -17.47 34.24 6.06
N TRP A 27 -17.40 34.46 4.75
CA TRP A 27 -18.53 34.27 3.84
C TRP A 27 -18.93 32.79 3.75
N CYS A 28 -17.97 31.88 3.60
CA CYS A 28 -18.22 30.45 3.59
C CYS A 28 -18.73 29.97 4.95
N ALA A 29 -18.13 30.42 6.05
CA ALA A 29 -18.50 30.02 7.41
C ALA A 29 -19.95 30.38 7.75
N ALA A 30 -20.40 31.59 7.41
CA ALA A 30 -21.77 32.04 7.66
C ALA A 30 -22.85 31.20 6.95
N ARG A 31 -22.46 30.44 5.90
CA ARG A 31 -23.38 29.68 5.06
C ARG A 31 -23.32 28.18 5.32
N LEU A 32 -22.12 27.65 5.59
CA LEU A 32 -21.92 26.25 5.93
C LEU A 32 -22.37 25.93 7.36
N TYR A 33 -22.29 26.90 8.26
CA TYR A 33 -22.63 26.72 9.68
C TYR A 33 -23.58 27.84 10.16
N PRO A 34 -24.81 27.91 9.65
CA PRO A 34 -25.75 28.98 10.00
C PRO A 34 -26.15 28.99 11.48
N ASP A 35 -26.13 27.82 12.13
CA ASP A 35 -26.50 27.66 13.54
C ASP A 35 -25.36 27.98 14.52
N LEU A 36 -24.14 28.20 14.02
CA LEU A 36 -22.98 28.51 14.84
C LEU A 36 -22.67 30.02 14.80
N PRO A 37 -22.21 30.60 15.92
CA PRO A 37 -21.72 31.98 15.89
C PRO A 37 -20.52 32.07 14.95
N LEU A 38 -20.45 33.16 14.15
CA LEU A 38 -19.49 33.29 13.05
C LEU A 38 -18.04 33.01 13.45
N ARG A 39 -17.62 33.39 14.66
CA ARG A 39 -16.28 33.09 15.17
C ARG A 39 -16.01 31.58 15.27
N GLN A 40 -16.96 30.82 15.81
CA GLN A 40 -16.85 29.36 15.90
C GLN A 40 -16.98 28.70 14.53
N ALA A 41 -17.88 29.21 13.68
CA ALA A 41 -18.02 28.73 12.31
C ALA A 41 -16.73 28.88 11.50
N VAL A 42 -16.06 30.04 11.59
CA VAL A 42 -14.76 30.26 10.96
C VAL A 42 -13.72 29.34 11.57
N ALA A 43 -13.66 29.23 12.90
CA ALA A 43 -12.71 28.35 13.57
C ALA A 43 -12.85 26.90 13.07
N ARG A 44 -14.07 26.37 13.03
CA ARG A 44 -14.39 25.02 12.53
C ARG A 44 -14.09 24.87 11.04
N LEU A 45 -14.29 25.91 10.23
CA LEU A 45 -13.98 25.88 8.79
C LEU A 45 -12.47 25.86 8.53
N THR A 46 -11.70 26.62 9.30
CA THR A 46 -10.24 26.74 9.16
C THR A 46 -9.47 25.69 9.96
N ASP A 47 -10.17 24.94 10.81
CA ASP A 47 -9.59 23.88 11.60
C ASP A 47 -9.01 22.83 10.65
N SER A 48 -7.68 22.76 10.63
CA SER A 48 -6.93 21.83 9.79
C SER A 48 -6.65 20.53 10.53
N THR A 49 -7.22 20.36 11.73
CA THR A 49 -7.17 19.10 12.45
C THR A 49 -7.74 18.02 11.55
N PRO A 50 -6.95 17.00 11.16
CA PRO A 50 -7.46 15.92 10.34
C PRO A 50 -8.68 15.33 11.02
N THR A 51 -9.83 15.35 10.34
CA THR A 51 -11.04 14.69 10.82
C THR A 51 -10.67 13.24 11.04
N GLN A 52 -10.47 12.83 12.29
CA GLN A 52 -10.19 11.45 12.60
C GLN A 52 -11.40 10.67 12.10
N PRO A 53 -11.23 9.72 11.16
CA PRO A 53 -12.35 8.91 10.74
C PRO A 53 -12.92 8.25 11.99
N PRO A 54 -14.26 8.14 12.10
CA PRO A 54 -14.85 7.42 13.21
C PRO A 54 -14.19 6.04 13.30
N PRO A 55 -13.92 5.53 14.51
CA PRO A 55 -13.34 4.20 14.67
C PRO A 55 -14.21 3.20 13.89
N PRO A 56 -13.60 2.20 13.22
CA PRO A 56 -14.36 1.21 12.48
C PRO A 56 -15.41 0.61 13.41
N LEU A 57 -16.66 0.61 12.97
CA LEU A 57 -17.76 0.05 13.75
C LEU A 57 -17.39 -1.39 14.11
N PRO A 58 -17.64 -1.84 15.37
CA PRO A 58 -17.42 -3.24 15.72
C PRO A 58 -18.20 -4.11 14.76
N GLY A 59 -17.48 -4.93 13.99
CA GLY A 59 -18.08 -5.77 12.95
C GLY A 59 -19.11 -6.71 13.56
N LEU A 60 -20.27 -6.82 12.93
CA LEU A 60 -21.25 -7.83 13.31
C LEU A 60 -20.63 -9.23 13.15
N PRO A 61 -20.94 -10.19 14.03
CA PRO A 61 -20.51 -11.55 13.83
C PRO A 61 -21.06 -12.06 12.49
N PRO A 62 -20.25 -12.77 11.69
CA PRO A 62 -20.64 -13.16 10.34
C PRO A 62 -21.89 -14.04 10.39
N THR A 63 -22.86 -13.74 9.54
CA THR A 63 -24.09 -14.52 9.45
C THR A 63 -23.81 -15.94 8.96
N ARG A 64 -24.70 -16.90 9.25
CA ARG A 64 -24.52 -18.30 8.81
C ARG A 64 -24.34 -18.41 7.29
N GLU A 65 -25.03 -17.58 6.53
CA GLU A 65 -24.89 -17.53 5.07
C GLU A 65 -23.52 -17.01 4.63
N GLN A 66 -22.98 -15.98 5.28
CA GLN A 66 -21.62 -15.49 5.02
C GLN A 66 -20.58 -16.56 5.37
N GLN A 67 -20.79 -17.31 6.45
CA GLN A 67 -19.91 -18.43 6.79
C GLN A 67 -19.99 -19.55 5.75
N GLN A 68 -21.19 -19.85 5.23
CA GLN A 68 -21.36 -20.85 4.18
C GLN A 68 -20.73 -20.39 2.85
N GLN A 69 -20.85 -19.11 2.51
CA GLN A 69 -20.19 -18.52 1.34
C GLN A 69 -18.67 -18.56 1.48
N ALA A 70 -18.13 -18.18 2.65
CA ALA A 70 -16.70 -18.26 2.92
C ALA A 70 -16.17 -19.70 2.81
N ARG A 71 -16.93 -20.70 3.28
CA ARG A 71 -16.59 -22.12 3.11
C ARG A 71 -16.56 -22.52 1.63
N ARG A 72 -17.60 -22.16 0.87
CA ARG A 72 -17.64 -22.44 -0.59
C ARG A 72 -16.49 -21.78 -1.34
N LEU A 73 -16.13 -20.54 -0.99
CA LEU A 73 -15.00 -19.84 -1.59
C LEU A 73 -13.67 -20.50 -1.22
N ALA A 74 -13.49 -20.93 0.02
CA ALA A 74 -12.29 -21.65 0.45
C ALA A 74 -12.16 -23.02 -0.26
N GLU A 75 -13.26 -23.75 -0.40
CA GLU A 75 -13.31 -25.03 -1.12
C GLU A 75 -13.00 -24.86 -2.61
N ALA A 76 -13.58 -23.84 -3.27
CA ALA A 76 -13.28 -23.52 -4.66
C ALA A 76 -11.82 -23.07 -4.87
N GLY A 77 -11.26 -22.32 -3.91
CA GLY A 77 -9.90 -21.78 -3.96
C GLY A 77 -8.80 -22.76 -3.56
N ALA A 78 -9.12 -23.88 -2.91
CA ALA A 78 -8.12 -24.77 -2.30
C ALA A 78 -7.10 -25.33 -3.31
N LYS A 79 -7.58 -25.75 -4.49
CA LYS A 79 -6.73 -26.32 -5.55
C LYS A 79 -5.82 -25.28 -6.21
N GLU A 80 -6.28 -24.04 -6.29
CA GLU A 80 -5.48 -22.95 -6.84
C GLU A 80 -4.40 -22.49 -5.85
N ILE A 81 -4.74 -22.44 -4.56
CA ILE A 81 -3.77 -22.17 -3.49
C ILE A 81 -2.67 -23.25 -3.46
N GLU A 82 -3.01 -24.52 -3.64
CA GLU A 82 -2.02 -25.60 -3.70
C GLU A 82 -1.07 -25.47 -4.89
N ARG A 83 -1.60 -25.08 -6.07
CA ARG A 83 -0.78 -24.81 -7.26
C ARG A 83 0.14 -23.61 -7.07
N ILE A 84 -0.38 -22.52 -6.50
CA ILE A 84 0.41 -21.33 -6.18
C ILE A 84 1.50 -21.71 -5.17
N LYS A 85 1.17 -22.48 -4.14
CA LYS A 85 2.15 -22.95 -3.16
C LYS A 85 3.23 -23.81 -3.80
N ALA A 86 2.87 -24.74 -4.67
CA ALA A 86 3.84 -25.58 -5.40
C ALA A 86 4.72 -24.77 -6.36
N ALA A 87 4.18 -23.72 -7.00
CA ALA A 87 4.94 -22.82 -7.86
C ALA A 87 5.88 -21.89 -7.09
N LEU A 88 5.49 -21.53 -5.85
CA LEU A 88 6.27 -20.69 -4.95
C LEU A 88 7.22 -21.48 -4.05
N GLU A 89 7.16 -22.83 -4.05
CA GLU A 89 8.14 -23.63 -3.33
C GLU A 89 9.54 -23.37 -3.91
N PRO A 90 10.52 -22.99 -3.07
CA PRO A 90 11.88 -22.74 -3.53
C PRO A 90 12.42 -23.97 -4.25
N ARG A 91 12.81 -23.78 -5.52
CA ARG A 91 13.41 -24.81 -6.37
C ARG A 91 14.54 -25.48 -5.60
N LYS A 92 14.34 -26.74 -5.18
CA LYS A 92 15.39 -27.55 -4.57
C LYS A 92 16.61 -27.51 -5.50
N PRO A 93 17.82 -27.15 -4.99
CA PRO A 93 19.01 -27.25 -5.82
C PRO A 93 19.15 -28.71 -6.25
N PRO A 94 19.49 -28.98 -7.53
CA PRO A 94 19.71 -30.34 -7.98
C PRO A 94 20.77 -30.97 -7.06
N ALA A 95 20.47 -32.16 -6.54
CA ALA A 95 21.39 -32.90 -5.69
C ALA A 95 22.78 -32.89 -6.34
N GLU A 96 23.79 -32.44 -5.60
CA GLU A 96 25.18 -32.43 -6.06
C GLU A 96 25.53 -33.80 -6.61
N THR A 97 25.54 -33.92 -7.94
CA THR A 97 26.17 -35.05 -8.60
C THR A 97 27.65 -34.91 -8.29
N LYS A 98 28.09 -35.61 -7.24
CA LYS A 98 29.50 -35.70 -6.85
C LYS A 98 30.33 -35.83 -8.13
N PRO A 99 31.37 -35.00 -8.32
CA PRO A 99 32.20 -35.11 -9.51
C PRO A 99 32.80 -36.52 -9.49
N ARG A 100 32.50 -37.28 -10.55
CA ARG A 100 33.00 -38.64 -10.79
C ARG A 100 34.48 -38.68 -10.42
N ALA A 101 34.86 -39.57 -9.51
CA ALA A 101 36.23 -39.73 -9.06
C ALA A 101 37.14 -39.94 -10.29
N ARG A 102 37.82 -38.88 -10.73
CA ARG A 102 38.85 -38.97 -11.75
C ARG A 102 40.03 -39.68 -11.09
N ASP A 103 40.38 -40.85 -11.62
CA ASP A 103 41.45 -41.70 -11.09
C ASP A 103 42.72 -40.91 -10.80
N ALA A 104 43.34 -41.19 -9.66
CA ALA A 104 44.57 -40.55 -9.22
C ALA A 104 45.69 -40.63 -10.28
N ARG A 105 45.69 -41.69 -11.08
CA ARG A 105 46.60 -41.89 -12.22
C ARG A 105 46.43 -40.82 -13.30
N THR A 106 45.19 -40.47 -13.65
CA THR A 106 44.90 -39.42 -14.63
C THR A 106 45.30 -38.05 -14.10
N LYS A 107 45.07 -37.77 -12.81
CA LYS A 107 45.53 -36.53 -12.16
C LYS A 107 47.07 -36.44 -12.12
N ALA A 108 47.76 -37.56 -11.86
CA ALA A 108 49.22 -37.61 -11.83
C ALA A 108 49.82 -37.36 -13.22
N TRP A 109 49.25 -37.97 -14.27
CA TRP A 109 49.67 -37.74 -15.65
C TRP A 109 49.51 -36.27 -16.09
N VAL A 110 48.37 -35.65 -15.77
CA VAL A 110 48.13 -34.23 -16.09
C VAL A 110 49.13 -33.32 -15.35
N ARG A 111 49.43 -33.62 -14.08
CA ARG A 111 50.44 -32.86 -13.31
C ARG A 111 51.86 -33.06 -13.86
N ALA A 112 52.22 -34.28 -14.28
CA ALA A 112 53.52 -34.58 -14.86
C ALA A 112 53.71 -33.87 -16.21
N GLY A 113 52.69 -33.90 -17.09
CA GLY A 113 52.73 -33.17 -18.36
C GLY A 113 52.86 -31.65 -18.16
N LEU A 114 52.19 -31.09 -17.15
CA LEU A 114 52.30 -29.67 -16.83
C LEU A 114 53.70 -29.31 -16.27
N GLN A 115 54.35 -30.20 -15.53
CA GLN A 115 55.72 -29.99 -15.06
C GLN A 115 56.75 -30.10 -16.18
N GLN A 116 56.55 -30.99 -17.16
CA GLN A 116 57.42 -31.08 -18.33
C GLN A 116 57.36 -29.80 -19.18
N LEU A 117 56.17 -29.25 -19.40
CA LEU A 117 56.00 -27.96 -20.10
C LEU A 117 56.66 -26.79 -19.37
N ARG A 118 56.70 -26.82 -18.03
CA ARG A 118 57.34 -25.78 -17.22
C ARG A 118 58.87 -25.87 -17.14
N ARG A 119 59.47 -27.02 -17.49
CA ARG A 119 60.91 -27.25 -17.47
C ARG A 119 61.57 -27.14 -18.85
N GLY A 120 60.81 -26.83 -19.89
CA GLY A 120 61.31 -26.57 -21.24
C GLY A 120 61.39 -25.07 -21.55
N VAL A 121 62.29 -24.34 -20.86
CA VAL A 121 62.99 -23.11 -21.29
C VAL A 121 64.36 -23.12 -20.62
#